data_AF-A0A0W7W9E0-F1
#
_entry.id   AF-A0A0W7W9E0-F1
#
_cell.length_a   1.000
_cell.length_b   1.000
_cell.length_c   1.000
_cell.angle_alpha   90.00
_cell.angle_beta   90.00
_cell.angle_gamma   90.00
#
_symmetry.space_group_name_H-M   'P 1'
#
loop_
_entity.id
_entity.type
_entity.pdbx_description
1 polymer ?
#
loop_
_entity_poly.entity_id
_entity_poly.type
_entity_poly.pdbx_seq_one_letter_code
_entity_poly.pdbx_strand_id
1 'polypeptide(L)'
;MASGGARNRSGPQPDPRSGRSDRRGLKFNQLPGEGWAGVAPEFPLPEMSRYAWEVDEDGKRREVYDSDLTQEFRSREVEVWLEAWLTPQAAMWSEESWRWQIVAEYCRLKTVVEMRPDANAALVAQLHRFRDQIGLTPAGLRENGWEIVADESAGKQDPEPSGGTVKPQRRLRAV
;
A
#
# COMPACT_ATOMS: atom_id res chain seq x y z
N MET A 1 5.41 -9.60 39.99
CA MET A 1 4.61 -9.44 38.76
C MET A 1 5.53 -9.71 37.58
N ALA A 2 5.21 -10.70 36.74
CA ALA A 2 6.01 -10.97 35.54
C ALA A 2 5.69 -9.91 34.48
N SER A 3 6.65 -9.06 34.11
CA SER A 3 6.48 -8.17 32.97
C SER A 3 6.57 -9.00 31.69
N GLY A 4 5.53 -8.92 30.85
CA GLY A 4 5.57 -9.53 29.52
C GLY A 4 6.71 -8.92 28.71
N GLY A 5 7.54 -9.77 28.11
CA GLY A 5 8.72 -9.37 27.34
C GLY A 5 8.43 -8.37 26.23
N ALA A 6 9.49 -7.70 25.75
CA ALA A 6 9.43 -6.73 24.67
C ALA A 6 8.71 -7.34 23.46
N ARG A 7 7.60 -6.72 23.06
CA ARG A 7 6.86 -7.09 21.84
C ARG A 7 7.51 -6.35 20.68
N ASN A 8 7.46 -6.89 19.46
CA ASN A 8 7.90 -6.17 18.25
C ASN A 8 7.25 -4.78 18.10
N ARG A 9 6.12 -4.53 18.79
CA ARG A 9 5.37 -3.27 18.80
C ARG A 9 5.44 -2.50 20.13
N SER A 10 6.30 -2.89 21.10
CA SER A 10 6.43 -2.18 22.37
C SER A 10 7.55 -1.14 22.32
N GLY A 11 7.21 0.13 22.58
CA GLY A 11 8.15 1.25 22.63
C GLY A 11 8.05 2.17 21.40
N PRO A 12 8.53 3.42 21.49
CA PRO A 12 8.58 4.34 20.36
C PRO A 12 9.43 3.72 19.24
N GLN A 13 8.83 3.53 18.06
CA GLN A 13 9.55 2.94 16.95
C GLN A 13 10.66 3.88 16.46
N PRO A 14 11.80 3.34 15.99
CA PRO A 14 12.88 4.15 15.44
C PRO A 14 12.37 5.01 14.29
N ASP A 15 12.65 6.31 14.35
CA ASP A 15 12.34 7.25 13.28
C ASP A 15 13.53 7.27 12.30
N PRO A 16 13.33 6.96 11.00
CA PRO A 16 14.37 6.99 9.98
C PRO A 16 15.08 8.34 9.87
N ARG A 17 14.40 9.45 10.19
CA ARG A 17 14.95 10.81 10.08
C ARG A 17 15.56 11.33 11.39
N SER A 18 15.65 10.49 12.42
CA SER A 18 16.23 10.89 13.70
C SER A 18 17.72 10.57 13.78
N GLY A 19 18.52 11.53 14.25
CA GLY A 19 19.95 11.29 14.52
C GLY A 19 20.22 10.19 15.57
N ARG A 20 19.19 9.68 16.26
CA ARG A 20 19.27 8.50 17.13
C ARG A 20 19.26 7.20 16.33
N SER A 21 18.55 7.13 15.22
CA SER A 21 18.55 6.00 14.28
C SER A 21 19.83 5.97 13.45
N ASP A 22 20.34 7.13 13.03
CA ASP A 22 21.66 7.25 12.38
C ASP A 22 22.78 6.75 13.31
N ARG A 23 22.74 7.16 14.58
CA ARG A 23 23.69 6.69 15.61
C ARG A 23 23.56 5.19 15.91
N ARG A 24 22.45 4.55 15.52
CA ARG A 24 22.20 3.10 15.62
C ARG A 24 22.53 2.34 14.32
N GLY A 25 22.88 3.04 13.23
CA GLY A 25 23.29 2.42 11.96
C GLY A 25 22.19 1.66 11.22
N LEU A 26 20.92 2.01 11.43
CA LEU A 26 19.79 1.37 10.75
C LEU A 26 19.84 1.69 9.24
N LYS A 27 20.02 0.67 8.40
CA LYS A 27 19.96 0.79 6.94
C LYS A 27 18.57 0.41 6.46
N PHE A 28 17.91 1.31 5.73
CA PHE A 28 16.61 1.07 5.11
C PHE A 28 16.79 0.82 3.61
N ASN A 29 16.03 -0.12 3.05
CA ASN A 29 15.98 -0.35 1.62
C ASN A 29 15.16 0.76 0.97
N GLN A 30 15.75 1.47 0.02
CA GLN A 30 15.13 2.59 -0.67
C GLN A 30 14.26 2.09 -1.82
N LEU A 31 12.98 2.46 -1.81
CA LEU A 31 11.99 2.10 -2.80
C LEU A 31 11.72 3.28 -3.75
N PRO A 32 11.44 3.00 -5.04
CA PRO A 32 11.15 4.04 -6.02
C PRO A 32 9.82 4.74 -5.72
N GLY A 33 9.82 6.06 -5.57
CA GLY A 33 8.59 6.83 -5.26
C GLY A 33 7.52 6.81 -6.35
N GLU A 34 7.92 6.59 -7.60
CA GLU A 34 7.02 6.51 -8.76
C GLU A 34 6.26 5.18 -8.87
N GLY A 35 6.61 4.19 -8.04
CA GLY A 35 6.07 2.84 -8.12
C GLY A 35 7.05 1.86 -8.74
N TRP A 36 6.59 0.62 -8.94
CA TRP A 36 7.40 -0.42 -9.59
C TRP A 36 7.05 -0.53 -11.08
N ALA A 37 8.07 -0.47 -11.94
CA ALA A 37 7.92 -0.46 -13.39
C ALA A 37 7.96 -1.86 -14.04
N GLY A 38 8.05 -2.92 -13.25
CA GLY A 38 8.13 -4.30 -13.77
C GLY A 38 6.77 -4.87 -14.18
N VAL A 39 6.81 -6.10 -14.70
CA VAL A 39 5.60 -6.85 -15.08
C VAL A 39 5.13 -7.68 -13.90
N ALA A 40 3.90 -7.44 -13.43
CA ALA A 40 3.32 -8.21 -12.34
C ALA A 40 3.32 -9.72 -12.70
N PRO A 41 3.76 -10.60 -11.79
CA PRO A 41 3.70 -12.04 -12.02
C PRO A 41 2.24 -12.51 -12.11
N GLU A 42 2.04 -13.73 -12.62
CA GLU A 42 0.72 -14.35 -12.64
C GLU A 42 0.15 -14.46 -11.22
N PHE A 43 -1.15 -14.19 -11.08
CA PHE A 43 -1.82 -14.23 -9.79
C PHE A 43 -1.80 -15.66 -9.22
N PRO A 44 -1.13 -15.91 -8.08
CA PRO A 44 -0.75 -17.27 -7.68
C PRO A 44 -1.87 -18.06 -7.00
N LEU A 45 -2.97 -17.42 -6.60
CA LEU A 45 -4.08 -18.12 -5.95
C LEU A 45 -5.09 -18.65 -6.98
N PRO A 46 -5.61 -19.87 -6.76
CA PRO A 46 -6.62 -20.47 -7.63
C PRO A 46 -7.91 -19.66 -7.59
N GLU A 47 -8.71 -19.76 -8.64
CA GLU A 47 -10.03 -19.13 -8.72
C GLU A 47 -10.91 -19.52 -7.52
N MET A 48 -11.60 -18.55 -6.95
CA MET A 48 -12.53 -18.76 -5.85
C MET A 48 -13.95 -18.86 -6.40
N SER A 49 -14.53 -20.06 -6.41
CA SER A 49 -15.94 -20.26 -6.76
C SER A 49 -16.84 -19.44 -5.83
N ARG A 50 -17.77 -18.71 -6.44
CA ARG A 50 -18.79 -17.93 -5.74
C ARG A 50 -20.15 -18.58 -5.94
N TYR A 51 -20.97 -18.45 -4.92
CA TYR A 51 -22.29 -19.05 -4.89
C TYR A 51 -23.32 -17.99 -4.51
N ALA A 52 -24.51 -18.13 -5.09
CA ALA A 52 -25.69 -17.34 -4.75
C ALA A 52 -26.70 -18.21 -4.00
N TRP A 53 -27.53 -17.55 -3.19
CA TRP A 53 -28.66 -18.22 -2.54
C TRP A 53 -29.88 -18.11 -3.44
N GLU A 54 -30.33 -19.25 -3.95
CA GLU A 54 -31.58 -19.36 -4.71
C GLU A 54 -32.64 -20.03 -3.84
N VAL A 55 -33.90 -19.67 -4.07
CA VAL A 55 -35.06 -20.30 -3.41
C VAL A 55 -35.69 -21.22 -4.44
N ASP A 56 -35.76 -22.52 -4.12
CA ASP A 56 -36.41 -23.49 -5.00
C ASP A 56 -37.94 -23.34 -5.01
N GLU A 57 -38.61 -24.08 -5.89
CA GLU A 57 -40.08 -24.08 -6.02
C GLU A 57 -40.79 -24.48 -4.70
N ASP A 58 -40.11 -25.20 -3.81
CA ASP A 58 -40.59 -25.60 -2.49
C ASP A 58 -40.30 -24.55 -1.39
N GLY A 59 -39.70 -23.41 -1.73
CA GLY A 59 -39.36 -22.34 -0.78
C GLY A 59 -38.07 -22.58 0.02
N LYS A 60 -37.28 -23.61 -0.31
CA LYS A 60 -36.01 -23.93 0.38
C LYS A 60 -34.86 -23.17 -0.28
N ARG A 61 -34.00 -22.58 0.57
CA ARG A 61 -32.77 -21.93 0.13
C ARG A 61 -31.71 -22.96 -0.24
N ARG A 62 -31.10 -22.82 -1.41
CA ARG A 62 -29.98 -23.62 -1.86
C ARG A 62 -28.84 -22.71 -2.28
N GLU A 63 -27.62 -23.16 -2.01
CA GLU A 63 -26.40 -22.52 -2.48
C GLU A 63 -26.13 -23.06 -3.89
N VAL A 64 -26.14 -22.18 -4.89
CA VAL A 64 -25.98 -22.52 -6.31
C VAL A 64 -24.74 -21.82 -6.83
N TYR A 65 -23.93 -22.55 -7.60
CA TYR A 65 -22.73 -21.98 -8.22
C TYR A 65 -23.12 -20.87 -9.18
N ASP A 66 -22.51 -19.71 -8.98
CA ASP A 66 -22.76 -18.50 -9.75
C ASP A 66 -21.51 -18.18 -10.58
N SER A 67 -21.55 -18.53 -11.87
CA SER A 67 -20.43 -18.32 -12.79
C SER A 67 -20.11 -16.83 -12.98
N ASP A 68 -21.13 -15.99 -13.03
CA ASP A 68 -21.00 -14.57 -13.32
C ASP A 68 -20.36 -13.87 -12.12
N LEU A 69 -20.87 -14.13 -10.91
CA LEU A 69 -20.28 -13.62 -9.67
C LEU A 69 -18.86 -14.15 -9.46
N THR A 70 -18.59 -15.40 -9.87
CA THR A 70 -17.24 -15.97 -9.83
C THR A 70 -16.28 -15.20 -10.75
N GLN A 71 -16.70 -14.92 -11.99
CA GLN A 71 -15.90 -14.18 -12.96
C GLN A 71 -15.71 -12.71 -12.57
N GLU A 72 -16.73 -12.05 -12.04
CA GLU A 72 -16.64 -10.69 -11.50
C GLU A 72 -15.65 -10.61 -10.34
N PHE A 73 -15.73 -11.56 -9.39
CA PHE A 73 -14.80 -11.66 -8.28
C PHE A 73 -13.36 -11.84 -8.78
N ARG A 74 -13.16 -12.75 -9.73
CA ARG A 74 -11.83 -13.02 -10.30
C ARG A 74 -11.26 -11.81 -11.02
N SER A 75 -12.07 -11.11 -11.82
CA SER A 75 -11.65 -9.90 -12.53
C SER A 75 -11.18 -8.83 -11.55
N ARG A 76 -11.97 -8.58 -10.49
CA ARG A 76 -11.58 -7.59 -9.47
C ARG A 76 -10.34 -8.01 -8.68
N GLU A 77 -10.21 -9.29 -8.35
CA GLU A 77 -9.02 -9.82 -7.69
C GLU A 77 -7.75 -9.59 -8.51
N VAL A 78 -7.80 -9.81 -9.83
CA VAL A 78 -6.68 -9.54 -10.74
C VAL A 78 -6.40 -8.05 -10.85
N GLU A 79 -7.41 -7.18 -10.94
CA GLU A 79 -7.21 -5.73 -10.92
C GLU A 79 -6.48 -5.27 -9.65
N VAL A 80 -6.94 -5.72 -8.47
CA VAL A 80 -6.33 -5.37 -7.19
C VAL A 80 -4.89 -5.90 -7.08
N TRP A 81 -4.60 -7.05 -7.69
CA TRP A 81 -3.23 -7.55 -7.81
C TRP A 81 -2.36 -6.63 -8.66
N LEU A 82 -2.81 -6.29 -9.87
CA LEU A 82 -2.07 -5.39 -10.76
C LEU A 82 -1.86 -4.02 -10.12
N GLU A 83 -2.88 -3.46 -9.47
CA GLU A 83 -2.79 -2.21 -8.68
C GLU A 83 -1.73 -2.31 -7.58
N ALA A 84 -1.68 -3.43 -6.84
CA ALA A 84 -0.68 -3.64 -5.80
C ALA A 84 0.74 -3.68 -6.38
N TRP A 85 0.92 -4.33 -7.53
CA TRP A 85 2.21 -4.43 -8.19
C TRP A 85 2.71 -3.11 -8.78
N LEU A 86 1.86 -2.09 -8.96
CA LEU A 86 2.31 -0.75 -9.34
C LEU A 86 2.92 0.04 -8.17
N THR A 87 2.75 -0.42 -6.93
CA THR A 87 3.24 0.31 -5.75
C THR A 87 4.78 0.22 -5.59
N PRO A 88 5.43 1.17 -4.89
CA PRO A 88 6.86 1.11 -4.62
C PRO A 88 7.32 -0.20 -3.95
N GLN A 89 6.46 -0.77 -3.10
CA GLN A 89 6.71 -1.99 -2.35
C GLN A 89 6.94 -3.21 -3.26
N ALA A 90 6.33 -3.20 -4.45
CA ALA A 90 6.51 -4.26 -5.42
C ALA A 90 7.95 -4.41 -5.92
N ALA A 91 8.78 -3.36 -5.81
CA ALA A 91 10.22 -3.47 -6.04
C ALA A 91 10.86 -4.52 -5.12
N MET A 92 10.48 -4.55 -3.84
CA MET A 92 10.95 -5.58 -2.92
C MET A 92 10.28 -6.92 -3.14
N TRP A 93 8.97 -6.94 -3.40
CA TRP A 93 8.25 -8.20 -3.64
C TRP A 93 8.76 -8.92 -4.88
N SER A 94 9.25 -8.18 -5.90
CA SER A 94 9.80 -8.76 -7.12
C SER A 94 11.04 -9.62 -6.88
N GLU A 95 11.86 -9.25 -5.90
CA GLU A 95 13.05 -10.00 -5.47
C GLU A 95 12.71 -11.10 -4.44
N GLU A 96 11.54 -10.99 -3.80
CA GLU A 96 11.09 -11.86 -2.71
C GLU A 96 9.88 -12.69 -3.14
N SER A 97 10.09 -13.62 -4.09
CA SER A 97 9.02 -14.48 -4.63
C SER A 97 8.24 -15.27 -3.57
N TRP A 98 8.88 -15.56 -2.44
CA TRP A 98 8.23 -16.18 -1.27
C TRP A 98 7.12 -15.31 -0.65
N ARG A 99 7.05 -14.00 -0.93
CA ARG A 99 5.97 -13.09 -0.49
C ARG A 99 4.75 -13.07 -1.42
N TRP A 100 4.83 -13.61 -2.63
CA TRP A 100 3.74 -13.45 -3.60
C TRP A 100 2.43 -14.05 -3.11
N GLN A 101 2.49 -15.17 -2.40
CA GLN A 101 1.32 -15.79 -1.77
C GLN A 101 0.62 -14.83 -0.80
N ILE A 102 1.38 -14.15 0.07
CA ILE A 102 0.78 -13.26 1.07
C ILE A 102 0.26 -11.95 0.48
N VAL A 103 0.91 -11.44 -0.59
CA VAL A 103 0.39 -10.30 -1.35
C VAL A 103 -0.92 -10.70 -2.07
N ALA A 104 -1.02 -11.92 -2.57
CA ALA A 104 -2.23 -12.40 -3.23
C ALA A 104 -3.38 -12.62 -2.24
N GLU A 105 -3.09 -13.13 -1.04
CA GLU A 105 -4.06 -13.22 0.06
C GLU A 105 -4.60 -11.84 0.46
N TYR A 106 -3.73 -10.83 0.50
CA TYR A 106 -4.13 -9.43 0.68
C TYR A 106 -5.11 -8.98 -0.43
N CYS A 107 -4.79 -9.22 -1.70
CA CYS A 107 -5.64 -8.84 -2.83
C CYS A 107 -7.01 -9.51 -2.76
N ARG A 108 -7.05 -10.83 -2.49
CA ARG A 108 -8.27 -11.60 -2.29
C ARG A 108 -9.13 -11.02 -1.16
N LEU A 109 -8.52 -10.76 0.01
CA LEU A 109 -9.23 -10.20 1.16
C LEU A 109 -9.74 -8.79 0.89
N LYS A 110 -8.94 -7.96 0.21
CA LYS A 110 -9.37 -6.62 -0.23
C LYS A 110 -10.58 -6.71 -1.13
N THR A 111 -10.59 -7.60 -2.12
CA THR A 111 -11.75 -7.82 -3.01
C THR A 111 -12.99 -8.27 -2.23
N VAL A 112 -12.84 -9.19 -1.27
CA VAL A 112 -13.97 -9.60 -0.40
C VAL A 112 -14.55 -8.40 0.36
N VAL A 113 -13.70 -7.57 0.96
CA VAL A 113 -14.12 -6.39 1.71
C VAL A 113 -14.74 -5.33 0.80
N GLU A 114 -14.21 -5.10 -0.41
CA GLU A 114 -14.76 -4.12 -1.35
C GLU A 114 -16.15 -4.52 -1.88
N MET A 115 -16.35 -5.80 -2.20
CA MET A 115 -17.63 -6.27 -2.74
C MET A 115 -18.73 -6.38 -1.68
N ARG A 116 -18.35 -6.53 -0.41
CA ARG A 116 -19.29 -6.72 0.71
C ARG A 116 -18.74 -6.05 2.00
N PRO A 117 -18.62 -4.72 2.04
CA PRO A 117 -17.98 -4.00 3.15
C PRO A 117 -18.71 -4.21 4.48
N ASP A 118 -20.03 -4.34 4.46
CA ASP A 118 -20.85 -4.49 5.67
C ASP A 118 -20.98 -5.94 6.15
N ALA A 119 -20.43 -6.91 5.41
CA ALA A 119 -20.61 -8.32 5.73
C ALA A 119 -19.81 -8.77 6.95
N ASN A 120 -18.62 -8.20 7.20
CA ASN A 120 -17.76 -8.65 8.30
C ASN A 120 -16.68 -7.64 8.72
N ALA A 121 -16.89 -6.93 9.83
CA ALA A 121 -15.91 -6.01 10.40
C ALA A 121 -14.56 -6.67 10.79
N ALA A 122 -14.54 -7.98 11.09
CA ALA A 122 -13.30 -8.68 11.40
C ALA A 122 -12.38 -8.79 10.17
N LEU A 123 -12.95 -8.91 8.96
CA LEU A 123 -12.18 -8.94 7.72
C LEU A 123 -11.52 -7.58 7.44
N VAL A 124 -12.17 -6.47 7.80
CA VAL A 124 -11.58 -5.12 7.68
C VAL A 124 -10.36 -4.99 8.60
N ALA A 125 -10.45 -5.48 9.83
CA ALA A 125 -9.31 -5.50 10.74
C ALA A 125 -8.18 -6.42 10.25
N GLN A 126 -8.51 -7.57 9.66
CA GLN A 126 -7.53 -8.48 9.06
C GLN A 126 -6.85 -7.84 7.83
N LEU A 127 -7.60 -7.10 7.01
CA LEU A 127 -7.07 -6.39 5.84
C LEU A 127 -5.98 -5.39 6.25
N HIS A 128 -6.18 -4.65 7.34
CA HIS A 128 -5.14 -3.76 7.88
C HIS A 128 -3.86 -4.53 8.27
N ARG A 129 -3.99 -5.72 8.87
CA ARG A 129 -2.83 -6.53 9.28
C ARG A 129 -2.02 -7.00 8.07
N PHE A 130 -2.70 -7.44 7.01
CA PHE A 130 -2.03 -7.77 5.76
C PHE A 130 -1.30 -6.56 5.19
N ARG A 131 -1.95 -5.39 5.14
CA ARG A 131 -1.32 -4.13 4.66
C ARG A 131 -0.04 -3.79 5.45
N ASP A 132 -0.03 -3.97 6.76
CA ASP A 132 1.18 -3.82 7.57
C ASP A 132 2.26 -4.82 7.14
N GLN A 133 1.91 -6.10 7.06
CA GLN A 133 2.87 -7.17 6.77
C GLN A 133 3.55 -7.01 5.39
N ILE A 134 2.81 -6.58 4.38
CA ILE A 134 3.34 -6.36 3.03
C ILE A 134 3.90 -4.95 2.81
N GLY A 135 3.96 -4.11 3.84
CA GLY A 135 4.64 -2.80 3.77
C GLY A 135 3.81 -1.68 3.12
N LEU A 136 2.49 -1.84 2.99
CA LEU A 136 1.60 -0.83 2.43
C LEU A 136 1.21 0.28 3.43
N THR A 137 1.57 0.14 4.71
CA THR A 137 1.34 1.17 5.73
C THR A 137 2.67 1.77 6.20
N PRO A 138 2.67 2.98 6.81
CA PRO A 138 3.87 3.53 7.43
C PRO A 138 4.47 2.62 8.52
N ALA A 139 3.63 1.84 9.21
CA ALA A 139 4.10 0.85 10.17
C ALA A 139 4.76 -0.33 9.47
N GLY A 140 4.13 -0.83 8.40
CA GLY A 140 4.68 -1.90 7.58
C GLY A 140 6.00 -1.53 6.90
N LEU A 141 6.13 -0.32 6.37
CA LEU A 141 7.39 0.19 5.81
C LEU A 141 8.51 0.13 6.86
N ARG A 142 8.26 0.64 8.07
CA ARG A 142 9.22 0.56 9.18
C ARG A 142 9.53 -0.87 9.61
N GLU A 143 8.52 -1.72 9.76
CA GLU A 143 8.69 -3.13 10.17
C GLU A 143 9.51 -3.93 9.15
N ASN A 144 9.37 -3.61 7.86
CA ASN A 144 10.15 -4.23 6.79
C ASN A 144 11.51 -3.56 6.52
N GLY A 145 11.81 -2.44 7.19
CA GLY A 145 13.03 -1.68 6.95
C GLY A 145 13.05 -1.01 5.57
N TRP A 146 11.89 -0.54 5.09
CA TRP A 146 11.74 0.12 3.79
C TRP A 146 11.48 1.62 3.94
N GLU A 147 11.99 2.39 2.99
CA GLU A 147 11.75 3.83 2.87
C GLU A 147 11.41 4.15 1.42
N ILE A 148 10.37 4.96 1.19
CA ILE A 148 9.99 5.40 -0.16
C ILE A 148 10.68 6.75 -0.41
N VAL A 149 11.56 6.79 -1.42
CA VAL A 149 12.26 8.01 -1.80
C VAL A 149 11.38 8.79 -2.77
N ALA A 150 11.13 10.05 -2.46
CA ALA A 150 10.48 10.96 -3.39
C ALA A 150 11.41 11.19 -4.59
N ASP A 151 10.85 11.13 -5.80
CA ASP A 151 11.62 11.44 -6.99
C ASP A 151 12.14 12.89 -6.91
N GLU A 152 13.46 13.06 -6.97
CA GLU A 152 14.10 14.39 -6.98
C GLU A 152 13.79 15.16 -8.29
N SER A 153 13.15 14.54 -9.28
CA SER A 153 12.89 15.12 -10.59
C SER A 153 11.60 15.96 -10.72
N ALA A 154 10.71 15.97 -9.72
CA ALA A 154 9.42 16.69 -9.79
C ALA A 154 9.44 18.13 -9.22
N GLY A 155 10.60 18.67 -8.82
CA GLY A 155 10.62 19.91 -8.02
C GLY A 155 11.90 20.74 -8.03
N LYS A 156 12.67 20.78 -9.12
CA LYS A 156 13.67 21.85 -9.37
C LYS A 156 13.54 22.40 -10.78
N GLN A 157 12.45 23.12 -11.05
CA GLN A 157 12.58 24.31 -11.88
C GLN A 157 13.02 25.42 -10.93
N ASP A 158 14.34 25.62 -10.81
CA ASP A 158 14.84 26.88 -10.31
C ASP A 158 14.28 27.96 -11.26
N PRO A 159 13.47 28.93 -10.80
CA PRO A 159 13.18 30.08 -11.63
C PRO A 159 14.52 30.79 -11.82
N GLU A 160 15.01 30.81 -13.07
CA GLU A 160 16.09 31.72 -13.45
C GLU A 160 15.72 33.13 -12.95
N PRO A 161 16.60 33.84 -12.23
CA PRO A 161 16.31 35.20 -11.82
C PRO A 161 16.35 36.11 -13.05
N SER A 162 15.22 36.23 -13.74
CA SER A 162 15.03 37.23 -14.79
C SER A 162 14.93 38.61 -14.13
N GLY A 163 16.06 39.32 -14.12
CA GLY A 163 16.16 40.74 -14.45
C GLY A 163 15.41 41.77 -13.59
N GLY A 164 16.21 42.63 -12.93
CA GLY A 164 15.88 44.06 -12.83
C GLY A 164 15.67 44.60 -11.43
N THR A 165 16.76 44.91 -10.73
CA THR A 165 16.73 45.86 -9.62
C THR A 165 16.35 47.25 -10.13
N VAL A 166 15.08 47.65 -9.97
CA VAL A 166 14.68 49.05 -10.10
C VAL A 166 14.98 49.76 -8.78
N LYS A 167 15.99 50.63 -8.78
CA LYS A 167 16.27 51.53 -7.65
C LYS A 167 15.12 52.55 -7.50
N PRO A 168 14.58 52.79 -6.30
CA PRO A 168 13.53 53.79 -6.11
C PRO A 168 14.12 55.21 -6.24
N GLN A 169 13.65 55.97 -7.23
CA GLN A 169 13.96 57.40 -7.35
C GLN A 169 13.23 58.20 -6.26
N ARG A 170 14.02 58.88 -5.41
CA ARG A 170 13.55 59.88 -4.44
C ARG A 170 12.85 61.02 -5.20
N ARG A 171 11.53 61.18 -5.00
CA ARG A 171 10.81 62.38 -5.44
C ARG A 171 11.14 63.53 -4.50
N LEU A 172 11.84 64.54 -5.01
CA LEU A 172 11.99 65.84 -4.36
C LEU A 172 10.60 66.50 -4.25
N ARG A 173 10.23 66.96 -3.05
CA ARG A 173 9.13 67.92 -2.89
C ARG A 173 9.69 69.31 -3.17
N ALA A 174 9.06 70.01 -4.11
CA ALA A 174 9.29 71.43 -4.35
C ALA A 174 8.45 72.27 -3.37
N VAL A 175 9.12 73.32 -2.86
CA VAL A 175 8.68 74.59 -2.24
C VAL A 175 7.44 74.56 -1.35
#